data_AF-A0AAV6UDZ6-F1
#
_entry.id   AF-A0AAV6UDZ6-F1
#
_cell.length_a   1.000
_cell.length_b   1.000
_cell.length_c   1.000
_cell.angle_alpha   90.00
_cell.angle_beta   90.00
_cell.angle_gamma   90.00
#
_symmetry.space_group_name_H-M   'P 1'
#
loop_
_entity.id
_entity.type
_entity.pdbx_description
1 polymer ?
#
loop_
_entity_poly.entity_id
_entity_poly.type
_entity_poly.pdbx_seq_one_letter_code
_entity_poly.pdbx_strand_id
1 'polypeptide(L)'
;MRPKLADNLHRIAVTSLVGLTAFGALTFGIQVYKFLTVPRSRQITGKEADKPSTAENMAALISNNLRTVFGLVRSVSNSMNFSTANKRSWNILRANHVAIATGDLAKSVKLYQDVLGIKTSESVPLPEHGVTTVFVELPNLKLELLLPLGEKSPIENFLQKSPSGGMHHICLEVDNIENAVADLKEKNVRLLSDKPKIGAHGKPVIFLHPKDCGGILVELEEV
;
A
#
# COMPACT_ATOMS: atom_id res chain seq x y z
N MET A 1 22.98 6.88 15.27
CA MET A 1 23.24 5.51 14.75
C MET A 1 23.14 4.54 15.92
N ARG A 2 22.50 3.37 15.72
CA ARG A 2 22.31 2.24 16.68
C ARG A 2 21.23 2.42 17.77
N PRO A 3 19.96 2.07 17.47
CA PRO A 3 19.22 1.21 18.40
C PRO A 3 18.53 -0.01 17.76
N LYS A 4 18.45 -0.09 16.41
CA LYS A 4 17.64 -1.13 15.73
C LYS A 4 18.25 -2.54 15.63
N LEU A 5 19.50 -2.74 16.07
CA LEU A 5 20.19 -4.03 15.92
C LEU A 5 20.00 -4.98 17.14
N ALA A 6 19.76 -4.43 18.33
CA ALA A 6 19.57 -5.22 19.55
C ALA A 6 18.17 -5.89 19.61
N ASP A 7 17.13 -5.19 19.13
CA ASP A 7 15.75 -5.71 19.14
C ASP A 7 15.54 -6.87 18.17
N ASN A 8 16.27 -6.91 17.05
CA ASN A 8 16.16 -8.00 16.08
C ASN A 8 16.85 -9.29 16.55
N LEU A 9 17.95 -9.19 17.30
CA LEU A 9 18.62 -10.36 17.87
C LEU A 9 17.81 -11.00 19.01
N HIS A 10 17.11 -10.18 19.81
CA HIS A 10 16.23 -10.68 20.87
C HIS A 10 14.98 -11.38 20.31
N ARG A 11 14.46 -10.93 19.16
CA ARG A 11 13.29 -11.54 18.50
C ARG A 11 13.62 -12.86 17.80
N ILE A 12 14.79 -12.97 17.18
CA ILE A 12 15.24 -14.22 16.54
C ILE A 12 15.54 -15.30 17.59
N ALA A 13 16.14 -14.94 18.74
CA ALA A 13 16.40 -15.86 19.84
C ALA A 13 15.12 -16.39 20.51
N VAL A 14 14.08 -15.57 20.64
CA VAL A 14 12.79 -15.99 21.23
C VAL A 14 12.02 -16.90 20.27
N THR A 15 12.08 -16.67 18.96
CA THR A 15 11.36 -17.48 17.97
C THR A 15 11.97 -18.89 17.83
N SER A 16 13.30 -19.00 17.98
CA SER A 16 14.02 -20.28 17.93
C SER A 16 13.87 -21.10 19.22
N LEU A 17 13.72 -20.47 20.39
CA LEU A 17 13.48 -21.17 21.67
C LEU A 17 12.05 -21.72 21.80
N VAL A 18 11.05 -21.04 21.21
CA VAL A 18 9.66 -21.51 21.17
C VAL A 18 9.47 -22.64 20.14
N GLY A 19 10.21 -22.63 19.03
CA GLY A 19 10.24 -23.74 18.08
C GLY A 19 10.82 -25.03 18.66
N LEU A 20 11.87 -24.95 19.47
CA LEU A 20 12.51 -26.12 20.10
C LEU A 20 11.63 -26.76 21.19
N THR A 21 10.85 -25.96 21.92
CA THR A 21 9.94 -26.45 22.98
C THR A 21 8.66 -27.07 22.42
N ALA A 22 8.13 -26.54 21.31
CA ALA A 22 6.97 -27.13 20.62
C ALA A 22 7.29 -28.50 19.97
N PHE A 23 8.48 -28.65 19.37
CA PHE A 23 8.90 -29.93 18.77
C PHE A 23 9.24 -31.00 19.83
N GLY A 24 9.85 -30.58 20.95
CA GLY A 24 10.13 -31.44 22.11
C GLY A 24 8.87 -31.93 22.83
N ALA A 25 7.86 -31.07 22.99
CA ALA A 25 6.58 -31.45 23.61
C ALA A 25 5.77 -32.43 22.75
N LEU A 26 5.83 -32.28 21.42
CA LEU A 26 5.13 -33.18 20.49
C LEU A 26 5.77 -34.58 20.44
N THR A 27 7.11 -34.66 20.45
CA THR A 27 7.83 -35.94 20.48
C THR A 27 7.69 -36.66 21.83
N PHE A 28 7.69 -35.94 22.95
CA PHE A 28 7.44 -36.54 24.27
C PHE A 28 5.97 -37.00 24.41
N GLY A 29 5.01 -36.22 23.91
CA GLY A 29 3.59 -36.57 23.91
C GLY A 29 3.27 -37.84 23.12
N ILE A 30 3.90 -38.03 21.95
CA ILE A 30 3.73 -39.24 21.13
C ILE A 30 4.36 -40.46 21.82
N GLN A 31 5.49 -40.30 22.51
CA GLN A 31 6.15 -41.39 23.24
C GLN A 31 5.31 -41.86 24.44
N VAL A 32 4.70 -40.93 25.18
CA VAL A 32 3.79 -41.25 26.30
C VAL A 32 2.48 -41.88 25.81
N TYR A 33 1.91 -41.39 24.70
CA TYR A 33 0.71 -41.97 24.11
C TYR A 33 0.92 -43.42 23.64
N LYS A 34 2.08 -43.72 23.02
CA LYS A 34 2.45 -45.10 22.67
C LYS A 34 2.64 -45.98 23.90
N PHE A 35 3.23 -45.48 24.99
CA PHE A 35 3.40 -46.26 26.22
C PHE A 35 2.05 -46.61 26.88
N LEU A 36 1.07 -45.70 26.82
CA LEU A 36 -0.26 -45.89 27.41
C LEU A 36 -1.21 -46.76 26.56
N THR A 37 -0.87 -47.04 25.30
CA THR A 37 -1.75 -47.78 24.36
C THR A 37 -1.25 -49.19 24.02
N VAL A 38 -0.13 -49.65 24.60
CA VAL A 38 0.32 -51.05 24.44
C VAL A 38 -0.59 -51.99 25.26
N PRO A 39 -1.18 -53.04 24.64
CA PRO A 39 -2.08 -53.95 25.34
C PRO A 39 -1.34 -54.78 26.39
N ARG A 40 -1.88 -54.76 27.61
CA ARG A 40 -1.35 -55.37 28.83
C ARG A 40 -1.66 -56.88 28.89
N SER A 41 -1.08 -57.70 28.01
CA SER A 41 -1.26 -59.16 28.05
C SER A 41 -0.15 -59.94 28.78
N ARG A 42 0.71 -59.27 29.55
CA ARG A 42 1.63 -59.92 30.50
C ARG A 42 1.84 -59.03 31.71
N GLN A 43 1.05 -59.23 32.77
CA GLN A 43 1.50 -59.07 34.15
C GLN A 43 0.51 -59.74 35.12
N ILE A 44 1.05 -60.77 35.74
CA ILE A 44 0.71 -61.58 36.92
C ILE A 44 -0.47 -61.10 37.80
N THR A 45 -1.27 -62.11 38.17
CA THR A 45 -2.40 -62.14 39.11
C THR A 45 -2.08 -61.61 40.52
N GLY A 46 -2.93 -60.72 41.03
CA GLY A 46 -2.96 -60.32 42.45
C GLY A 46 -4.11 -59.34 42.74
N LYS A 47 -4.98 -59.71 43.68
CA LYS A 47 -6.15 -58.94 44.17
C LYS A 47 -5.72 -57.65 44.89
N GLU A 48 -6.38 -56.52 44.60
CA GLU A 48 -6.89 -55.58 45.61
C GLU A 48 -7.81 -54.52 44.98
N ALA A 49 -8.80 -54.07 45.75
CA ALA A 49 -9.84 -53.13 45.35
C ALA A 49 -9.51 -51.68 45.75
N ASP A 50 -10.11 -50.75 45.02
CA ASP A 50 -10.56 -49.40 45.44
C ASP A 50 -9.53 -48.24 45.56
N LYS A 51 -9.47 -47.43 44.50
CA LYS A 51 -9.34 -45.95 44.45
C LYS A 51 -9.13 -45.51 42.99
N PRO A 52 -9.75 -44.41 42.51
CA PRO A 52 -9.48 -43.91 41.16
C PRO A 52 -8.00 -43.63 41.05
N SER A 53 -7.35 -44.45 40.22
CA SER A 53 -5.90 -44.56 40.20
C SER A 53 -5.30 -43.22 39.81
N THR A 54 -4.15 -42.90 40.38
CA THR A 54 -3.29 -41.77 40.00
C THR A 54 -3.15 -41.56 38.49
N ALA A 55 -3.34 -42.60 37.67
CA ALA A 55 -3.36 -42.51 36.21
C ALA A 55 -4.55 -41.71 35.65
N GLU A 56 -5.75 -41.80 36.22
CA GLU A 56 -6.94 -41.06 35.74
C GLU A 56 -6.82 -39.57 36.06
N ASN A 57 -6.33 -39.25 37.27
CA ASN A 57 -6.07 -37.87 37.68
C ASN A 57 -4.93 -37.25 36.84
N MET A 58 -3.89 -38.03 36.52
CA MET A 58 -2.81 -37.57 35.64
C MET A 58 -3.29 -37.38 34.19
N ALA A 59 -4.14 -38.26 33.68
CA ALA A 59 -4.74 -38.12 32.35
C ALA A 59 -5.63 -36.86 32.25
N ALA A 60 -6.43 -36.60 33.29
CA ALA A 60 -7.23 -35.38 33.38
C ALA A 60 -6.35 -34.12 33.40
N LEU A 61 -5.27 -34.13 34.18
CA LEU A 61 -4.32 -33.01 34.28
C LEU A 61 -3.61 -32.74 32.94
N ILE A 62 -3.17 -33.80 32.25
CA ILE A 62 -2.55 -33.73 30.93
C ILE A 62 -3.56 -33.18 29.91
N SER A 63 -4.81 -33.66 29.94
CA SER A 63 -5.86 -33.20 29.03
C SER A 63 -6.21 -31.72 29.21
N ASN A 64 -6.25 -31.24 30.45
CA ASN A 64 -6.57 -29.85 30.75
C ASN A 64 -5.41 -28.92 30.36
N ASN A 65 -4.16 -29.32 30.60
CA ASN A 65 -3.00 -28.54 30.16
C ASN A 65 -2.89 -28.51 28.63
N LEU A 66 -3.19 -29.61 27.93
CA LEU A 66 -3.28 -29.64 26.46
C LEU A 66 -4.34 -28.66 25.93
N ARG A 67 -5.54 -28.63 26.52
CA ARG A 67 -6.59 -27.67 26.11
C ARG A 67 -6.15 -26.21 26.31
N THR A 68 -5.49 -25.91 27.42
CA THR A 68 -4.99 -24.55 27.71
C THR A 68 -3.89 -24.14 26.73
N VAL A 69 -2.95 -25.05 26.44
CA VAL A 69 -1.89 -24.81 25.45
C VAL A 69 -2.48 -24.64 24.05
N PHE A 70 -3.44 -25.47 23.64
CA PHE A 70 -4.14 -25.33 22.36
C PHE A 70 -4.92 -24.00 22.27
N GLY A 71 -5.58 -23.58 23.35
CA GLY A 71 -6.27 -22.29 23.42
C GLY A 71 -5.31 -21.12 23.29
N LEU A 72 -4.14 -21.20 23.94
CA LEU A 72 -3.10 -20.18 23.84
C LEU A 72 -2.47 -20.14 22.44
N VAL A 73 -2.15 -21.30 21.85
CA VAL A 73 -1.65 -21.40 20.47
C VAL A 73 -2.67 -20.85 19.48
N ARG A 74 -3.97 -21.12 19.67
CA ARG A 74 -5.03 -20.55 18.83
C ARG A 74 -5.19 -19.05 19.01
N SER A 75 -5.08 -18.55 20.24
CA SER A 75 -5.11 -17.11 20.56
C SER A 75 -3.92 -16.39 19.93
N VAL A 76 -2.71 -16.94 20.08
CA VAL A 76 -1.49 -16.45 19.43
C VAL A 76 -1.59 -16.56 17.92
N SER A 77 -2.17 -17.62 17.36
CA SER A 77 -2.38 -17.76 15.92
C SER A 77 -3.42 -16.77 15.37
N ASN A 78 -4.45 -16.41 16.14
CA ASN A 78 -5.40 -15.36 15.78
C ASN A 78 -4.79 -13.95 15.94
N SER A 79 -3.91 -13.75 16.92
CA SER A 79 -3.14 -12.50 17.09
C SER A 79 -1.98 -12.40 16.09
N MET A 80 -1.55 -13.53 15.52
CA MET A 80 -0.60 -13.68 14.43
C MET A 80 -1.30 -13.97 13.11
N ASN A 81 -2.47 -13.36 12.88
CA ASN A 81 -2.76 -12.83 11.55
C ASN A 81 -1.73 -11.73 11.29
N PHE A 82 -0.53 -12.21 10.95
CA PHE A 82 0.54 -11.46 10.34
C PHE A 82 -0.10 -10.55 9.32
N SER A 83 0.14 -9.26 9.51
CA SER A 83 0.07 -8.22 8.49
C SER A 83 -0.02 -8.86 7.11
N THR A 84 -1.21 -8.78 6.50
CA THR A 84 -1.29 -8.81 5.04
C THR A 84 -0.31 -7.74 4.60
N ALA A 85 0.88 -8.16 4.19
CA ALA A 85 1.88 -7.28 3.65
C ALA A 85 1.18 -6.49 2.55
N ASN A 86 0.99 -5.20 2.85
CA ASN A 86 0.27 -4.16 2.14
C ASN A 86 0.12 -4.46 0.64
N LYS A 87 -0.91 -5.22 0.25
CA LYS A 87 -1.23 -5.42 -1.17
C LYS A 87 -1.92 -4.13 -1.59
N ARG A 88 -1.16 -3.20 -2.14
CA ARG A 88 -1.72 -1.97 -2.71
C ARG A 88 -2.79 -2.37 -3.72
N SER A 89 -3.98 -1.81 -3.59
CA SER A 89 -5.13 -2.04 -4.47
C SER A 89 -5.04 -1.29 -5.81
N TRP A 90 -3.96 -0.53 -5.98
CA TRP A 90 -3.65 0.29 -7.16
C TRP A 90 -2.13 0.50 -7.26
N ASN A 91 -1.65 0.84 -8.46
CA ASN A 91 -0.24 1.07 -8.77
C ASN A 91 -0.05 2.38 -9.54
N ILE A 92 1.11 3.02 -9.32
CA ILE A 92 1.62 4.05 -10.22
C ILE A 92 2.28 3.35 -11.41
N LEU A 93 1.96 3.79 -12.63
CA LEU A 93 2.43 3.16 -13.85
C LEU A 93 3.61 3.93 -14.46
N ARG A 94 3.37 5.17 -14.90
CA ARG A 94 4.39 6.05 -15.48
C ARG A 94 4.02 7.52 -15.28
N ALA A 95 4.95 8.42 -15.60
CA ALA A 95 4.61 9.83 -15.80
C ALA A 95 3.85 10.00 -17.13
N ASN A 96 2.75 10.75 -17.09
CA ASN A 96 1.94 11.07 -18.27
C ASN A 96 2.44 12.37 -18.91
N HIS A 97 2.43 13.45 -18.14
CA HIS A 97 2.86 14.77 -18.59
C HIS A 97 3.42 15.65 -17.46
N VAL A 98 4.13 16.71 -17.87
CA VAL A 98 4.44 17.86 -17.02
C VAL A 98 3.73 19.06 -17.60
N ALA A 99 2.86 19.68 -16.82
CA ALA A 99 2.10 20.84 -17.23
C ALA A 99 2.89 22.13 -16.98
N ILE A 100 2.90 23.02 -17.97
CA ILE A 100 3.61 24.29 -17.96
C ILE A 100 2.60 25.38 -18.28
N ALA A 101 2.32 26.25 -17.31
CA ALA A 101 1.50 27.43 -17.55
C ALA A 101 2.33 28.49 -18.30
N THR A 102 1.76 29.09 -19.33
CA THR A 102 2.39 30.15 -20.12
C THR A 102 1.41 31.30 -20.34
N GLY A 103 1.94 32.53 -20.40
CA GLY A 103 1.17 33.71 -20.79
C GLY A 103 1.06 33.91 -22.31
N ASP A 104 1.83 33.15 -23.10
CA ASP A 104 1.85 33.23 -24.56
C ASP A 104 2.11 31.84 -25.15
N LEU A 105 1.03 31.18 -25.56
CA LEU A 105 1.07 29.82 -26.11
C LEU A 105 1.83 29.78 -27.43
N ALA A 106 1.65 30.78 -28.30
CA ALA A 106 2.31 30.83 -29.60
C ALA A 106 3.84 30.94 -29.46
N LYS A 107 4.29 31.80 -28.54
CA LYS A 107 5.72 31.92 -28.22
C LYS A 107 6.30 30.62 -27.65
N SER A 108 5.57 29.95 -26.75
CA SER A 108 5.99 28.66 -26.20
C SER A 108 6.07 27.58 -27.29
N VAL A 109 5.06 27.46 -28.15
CA VAL A 109 5.07 26.51 -29.28
C VAL A 109 6.26 26.77 -30.20
N LYS A 110 6.50 28.02 -30.58
CA LYS A 110 7.65 28.41 -31.40
C LYS A 110 8.99 27.95 -30.80
N LEU A 111 9.16 28.06 -29.48
CA LEU A 111 10.37 27.57 -28.81
C LEU A 111 10.53 26.05 -29.00
N TYR A 112 9.50 25.27 -28.70
CA TYR A 112 9.63 23.81 -28.77
C TYR A 112 9.70 23.29 -30.22
N GLN A 113 8.88 23.85 -31.11
CA GLN A 113 8.78 23.42 -32.50
C GLN A 113 9.91 23.96 -33.37
N ASP A 114 10.09 25.28 -33.42
CA ASP A 114 10.98 25.91 -34.41
C ASP A 114 12.43 25.97 -33.92
N VAL A 115 12.64 26.14 -32.60
CA VAL A 115 13.99 26.28 -32.03
C VAL A 115 14.55 24.92 -31.61
N LEU A 116 13.75 24.09 -30.92
CA LEU A 116 14.19 22.78 -30.42
C LEU A 116 13.87 21.62 -31.38
N GLY A 117 13.06 21.84 -32.41
CA GLY A 117 12.74 20.83 -33.42
C GLY A 117 11.82 19.70 -32.91
N ILE A 118 11.05 19.95 -31.85
CA ILE A 118 10.17 18.95 -31.23
C ILE A 118 8.76 19.11 -31.80
N LYS A 119 8.12 17.98 -32.13
CA LYS A 119 6.74 18.00 -32.62
C LYS A 119 5.80 18.52 -31.55
N THR A 120 4.88 19.40 -31.95
CA THR A 120 3.78 19.88 -31.11
C THR A 120 2.44 19.53 -31.75
N SER A 121 1.41 19.33 -30.93
CA SER A 121 0.03 19.21 -31.39
C SER A 121 -0.51 20.56 -31.86
N GLU A 122 -1.70 20.54 -32.46
CA GLU A 122 -2.50 21.75 -32.59
C GLU A 122 -2.98 22.23 -31.21
N SER A 123 -3.36 23.51 -31.16
CA SER A 123 -3.95 24.13 -29.98
C SER A 123 -5.40 23.69 -29.81
N VAL A 124 -5.72 23.13 -28.63
CA VAL A 124 -7.06 22.62 -28.32
C VAL A 124 -7.68 23.48 -27.20
N PRO A 125 -8.77 24.20 -27.47
CA PRO A 125 -9.50 24.90 -26.41
C PRO A 125 -10.29 23.87 -25.58
N LEU A 126 -10.18 23.95 -24.25
CA LEU A 126 -10.89 23.12 -23.29
C LEU A 126 -11.70 24.00 -22.31
N PRO A 127 -12.87 24.52 -22.72
CA PRO A 127 -13.66 25.45 -21.91
C PRO A 127 -14.06 24.90 -20.53
N GLU A 128 -14.35 23.61 -20.44
CA GLU A 128 -14.72 22.94 -19.18
C GLU A 128 -13.57 22.92 -18.16
N HIS A 129 -12.33 22.97 -18.64
CA HIS A 129 -11.12 23.04 -17.82
C HIS A 129 -10.57 24.47 -17.69
N GLY A 130 -11.15 25.43 -18.41
CA GLY A 130 -10.72 26.83 -18.39
C GLY A 130 -9.31 27.04 -18.93
N VAL A 131 -8.86 26.19 -19.86
CA VAL A 131 -7.53 26.29 -20.49
C VAL A 131 -7.58 26.03 -21.98
N THR A 132 -6.61 26.56 -22.70
CA THR A 132 -6.22 26.10 -24.04
C THR A 132 -4.90 25.35 -23.92
N THR A 133 -4.81 24.15 -24.50
CA THR A 133 -3.65 23.26 -24.34
C THR A 133 -2.94 22.99 -25.68
N VAL A 134 -1.62 22.84 -25.63
CA VAL A 134 -0.79 22.26 -26.70
C VAL A 134 0.15 21.22 -26.10
N PHE A 135 0.24 20.06 -26.73
CA PHE A 135 1.15 19.00 -26.31
C PHE A 135 2.48 19.09 -27.08
N VAL A 136 3.59 19.13 -26.35
CA VAL A 136 4.93 18.89 -26.89
C VAL A 136 5.22 17.40 -26.77
N GLU A 137 5.40 16.72 -27.91
CA GLU A 137 5.49 15.27 -27.99
C GLU A 137 6.94 14.79 -27.83
N LEU A 138 7.30 14.30 -26.64
CA LEU A 138 8.55 13.59 -26.40
C LEU A 138 8.30 12.06 -26.42
N PRO A 139 9.31 11.23 -26.71
CA PRO A 139 9.13 9.78 -26.80
C PRO A 139 8.64 9.10 -25.50
N ASN A 140 8.95 9.70 -24.35
CA ASN A 140 8.75 9.10 -23.03
C ASN A 140 7.76 9.86 -22.13
N LEU A 141 7.30 11.05 -22.56
CA LEU A 141 6.56 12.01 -21.75
C LEU A 141 5.90 13.04 -22.68
N LYS A 142 4.85 13.72 -22.25
CA LYS A 142 4.39 14.97 -22.88
C LYS A 142 4.70 16.18 -22.01
N LEU A 143 5.04 17.31 -22.63
CA LEU A 143 4.88 18.59 -21.95
C LEU A 143 3.53 19.15 -22.35
N GLU A 144 2.74 19.58 -21.39
CA GLU A 144 1.44 20.18 -21.64
C GLU A 144 1.53 21.68 -21.42
N LEU A 145 1.45 22.45 -22.50
CA LEU A 145 1.49 23.92 -22.45
C LEU A 145 0.08 24.44 -22.23
N LEU A 146 -0.14 25.16 -21.14
CA LEU A 146 -1.44 25.65 -20.73
C LEU A 146 -1.50 27.18 -20.80
N LEU A 147 -2.49 27.69 -21.53
CA LEU A 147 -2.88 29.10 -21.55
C LEU A 147 -4.27 29.25 -20.89
N PRO A 148 -4.51 30.26 -20.04
CA PRO A 148 -5.84 30.50 -19.49
C PRO A 148 -6.90 30.67 -20.58
N LEU A 149 -8.08 30.11 -20.35
CA LEU A 149 -9.26 30.28 -21.20
C LEU A 149 -10.47 30.63 -20.32
N GLY A 150 -11.05 31.81 -20.58
CA GLY A 150 -12.18 32.33 -19.82
C GLY A 150 -11.78 32.96 -18.47
N GLU A 151 -12.72 33.66 -17.85
CA GLU A 151 -12.48 34.49 -16.64
C GLU A 151 -12.20 33.69 -15.36
N LYS A 152 -12.46 32.37 -15.38
CA LYS A 152 -12.35 31.48 -14.22
C LYS A 152 -11.31 30.38 -14.41
N SER A 153 -10.28 30.64 -15.23
CA SER A 153 -9.21 29.67 -15.46
C SER A 153 -8.55 29.25 -14.14
N PRO A 154 -8.34 27.95 -13.89
CA PRO A 154 -7.70 27.47 -12.66
C PRO A 154 -6.23 27.89 -12.54
N ILE A 155 -5.58 28.24 -13.67
CA ILE A 155 -4.16 28.61 -13.71
C ILE A 155 -3.94 30.14 -13.70
N GLU A 156 -5.01 30.95 -13.69
CA GLU A 156 -4.93 32.42 -13.71
C GLU A 156 -4.11 32.96 -12.52
N ASN A 157 -4.44 32.50 -11.32
CA ASN A 157 -3.75 32.89 -10.08
C ASN A 157 -2.26 32.46 -10.08
N PHE A 158 -1.90 31.39 -10.80
CA PHE A 158 -0.52 30.97 -10.95
C PHE A 158 0.24 31.97 -11.81
N LEU A 159 -0.30 32.34 -12.97
CA LEU A 159 0.33 33.30 -13.88
C LEU A 159 0.40 34.72 -13.31
N GLN A 160 -0.55 35.13 -12.46
CA GLN A 160 -0.44 36.39 -11.72
C GLN A 160 0.79 36.43 -10.79
N LYS A 161 1.13 35.30 -10.17
CA LYS A 161 2.30 35.16 -9.29
C LYS A 161 3.58 34.88 -10.06
N SER A 162 3.47 34.31 -11.25
CA SER A 162 4.59 33.96 -12.14
C SER A 162 4.28 34.38 -13.58
N PRO A 163 4.38 35.69 -13.89
CA PRO A 163 3.96 36.23 -15.19
C PRO A 163 4.74 35.68 -16.39
N SER A 164 5.96 35.19 -16.15
CA SER A 164 6.79 34.53 -17.16
C SER A 164 6.33 33.11 -17.52
N GLY A 165 5.34 32.57 -16.80
CA GLY A 165 4.99 31.15 -16.84
C GLY A 165 5.87 30.30 -15.91
N GLY A 166 5.65 28.99 -15.94
CA GLY A 166 6.38 28.02 -15.13
C GLY A 166 5.73 26.63 -15.07
N MET A 167 6.45 25.66 -14.51
CA MET A 167 5.91 24.32 -14.25
C MET A 167 4.77 24.42 -13.23
N HIS A 168 3.59 23.94 -13.62
CA HIS A 168 2.37 24.02 -12.83
C HIS A 168 2.12 22.74 -12.03
N HIS A 169 2.15 21.59 -12.69
CA HIS A 169 1.91 20.30 -12.06
C HIS A 169 2.56 19.15 -12.83
N ILE A 170 2.61 17.99 -12.20
CA ILE A 170 2.98 16.72 -12.85
C ILE A 170 1.77 15.78 -12.82
N CYS A 171 1.65 14.94 -13.84
CA CYS A 171 0.61 13.92 -13.91
C CYS A 171 1.23 12.52 -13.94
N LEU A 172 0.72 11.64 -13.08
CA LEU A 172 1.12 10.25 -12.98
C LEU A 172 -0.07 9.34 -13.30
N GLU A 173 0.21 8.29 -14.06
CA GLU A 173 -0.80 7.31 -14.41
C GLU A 173 -1.03 6.29 -13.29
N VAL A 174 -2.29 5.95 -13.07
CA VAL A 174 -2.72 4.90 -12.14
C VAL A 174 -3.59 3.86 -12.85
N ASP A 175 -3.51 2.61 -12.39
CA ASP A 175 -4.33 1.51 -12.93
C ASP A 175 -5.78 1.51 -12.43
N ASN A 176 -6.06 2.14 -11.27
CA ASN A 176 -7.41 2.30 -10.73
C ASN A 176 -7.49 3.53 -9.81
N ILE A 177 -8.18 4.57 -10.27
CA ILE A 177 -8.25 5.85 -9.56
C ILE A 177 -9.17 5.80 -8.34
N GLU A 178 -10.23 5.00 -8.37
CA GLU A 178 -11.16 4.87 -7.24
C GLU A 178 -10.46 4.21 -6.05
N ASN A 179 -9.71 3.14 -6.30
CA ASN A 179 -8.86 2.50 -5.30
C ASN A 179 -7.76 3.44 -4.80
N ALA A 180 -7.16 4.23 -5.71
CA ALA A 180 -6.17 5.24 -5.33
C ALA A 180 -6.75 6.30 -4.40
N VAL A 181 -7.92 6.85 -4.73
CA VAL A 181 -8.62 7.85 -3.91
C VAL A 181 -8.97 7.29 -2.53
N ALA A 182 -9.52 6.07 -2.46
CA ALA A 182 -9.87 5.44 -1.19
C ALA A 182 -8.64 5.24 -0.28
N ASP A 183 -7.57 4.67 -0.82
CA ASP A 183 -6.32 4.41 -0.10
C ASP A 183 -5.61 5.71 0.32
N LEU A 184 -5.62 6.74 -0.52
CA LEU A 184 -5.04 8.06 -0.19
C LEU A 184 -5.82 8.76 0.92
N LYS A 185 -7.15 8.65 0.93
CA LYS A 185 -8.00 9.19 2.01
C LYS A 185 -7.73 8.47 3.34
N GLU A 186 -7.62 7.14 3.33
CA GLU A 186 -7.26 6.36 4.53
C GLU A 186 -5.90 6.79 5.09
N LYS A 187 -4.96 7.14 4.20
CA LYS A 187 -3.63 7.65 4.55
C LYS A 187 -3.59 9.14 4.89
N ASN A 188 -4.75 9.81 4.97
CA ASN A 188 -4.89 11.24 5.26
C ASN A 188 -4.12 12.17 4.29
N VAL A 189 -3.99 11.76 3.03
CA VAL A 189 -3.46 12.64 1.97
C VAL A 189 -4.59 13.57 1.50
N ARG A 190 -4.35 14.88 1.47
CA ARG A 190 -5.35 15.84 1.01
C ARG A 190 -5.51 15.78 -0.50
N LEU A 191 -6.76 15.64 -0.93
CA LEU A 191 -7.18 15.74 -2.33
C LEU A 191 -7.83 17.11 -2.56
N LEU A 192 -7.73 17.66 -3.77
CA LEU A 192 -8.36 18.93 -4.13
C LEU A 192 -9.86 18.80 -4.45
N SER A 193 -10.35 17.58 -4.66
CA SER A 193 -11.78 17.28 -4.79
C SER A 193 -12.14 15.97 -4.10
N ASP A 194 -13.41 15.80 -3.77
CA ASP A 194 -13.89 14.60 -3.08
C ASP A 194 -13.93 13.36 -3.97
N LYS A 195 -14.14 13.55 -5.28
CA LYS A 195 -14.23 12.51 -6.30
C LYS A 195 -13.36 12.86 -7.50
N PRO A 196 -12.91 11.85 -8.27
CA PRO A 196 -12.30 12.07 -9.58
C PRO A 196 -13.23 12.85 -10.49
N LYS A 197 -12.66 13.64 -11.39
CA LYS A 197 -13.37 14.36 -12.45
C LYS A 197 -12.81 13.92 -13.79
N ILE A 198 -13.53 14.16 -14.88
CA ILE A 198 -12.94 13.96 -16.20
C ILE A 198 -11.91 15.06 -16.44
N GLY A 199 -10.69 14.67 -16.83
CA GLY A 199 -9.59 15.56 -17.16
C GLY A 199 -9.50 15.87 -18.66
N ALA A 200 -8.47 16.62 -19.05
CA ALA A 200 -8.27 17.09 -20.42
C ALA A 200 -8.17 15.98 -21.48
N HIS A 201 -7.72 14.78 -21.08
CA HIS A 201 -7.64 13.60 -21.94
C HIS A 201 -8.93 12.78 -22.01
N GLY A 202 -10.03 13.24 -21.41
CA GLY A 202 -11.30 12.51 -21.35
C GLY A 202 -11.28 11.33 -20.35
N LYS A 203 -10.28 11.27 -19.48
CA LYS A 203 -10.11 10.21 -18.48
C LYS A 203 -10.34 10.72 -17.06
N PRO A 204 -10.71 9.86 -16.10
CA PRO A 204 -10.79 10.24 -14.69
C PRO A 204 -9.45 10.73 -14.14
N VAL A 205 -9.46 11.87 -13.46
CA VAL A 205 -8.31 12.50 -12.80
C VAL A 205 -8.65 12.98 -11.39
N ILE A 206 -7.64 13.01 -10.52
CA ILE A 206 -7.71 13.61 -9.17
C ILE A 206 -6.41 14.35 -8.85
N PHE A 207 -6.50 15.47 -8.16
CA PHE A 207 -5.33 16.25 -7.74
C PHE A 207 -5.05 16.09 -6.26
N LEU A 208 -3.78 15.87 -5.90
CA LEU A 208 -3.27 15.87 -4.54
C LEU A 208 -2.80 17.28 -4.17
N HIS A 209 -3.05 17.68 -2.92
CA HIS A 209 -2.72 19.03 -2.47
C HIS A 209 -1.19 19.20 -2.32
N PRO A 210 -0.57 20.28 -2.85
CA PRO A 210 0.89 20.45 -2.85
C PRO A 210 1.58 20.37 -1.49
N LYS A 211 0.89 20.83 -0.44
CA LYS A 211 1.35 20.73 0.95
C LYS A 211 1.64 19.30 1.44
N ASP A 212 1.07 18.27 0.80
CA ASP A 212 1.37 16.85 1.11
C ASP A 212 2.34 16.22 0.09
N CYS A 213 2.72 16.97 -0.95
CA CYS A 213 3.53 16.49 -2.07
C CYS A 213 4.83 17.29 -2.24
N GLY A 214 5.39 17.82 -1.14
CA GLY A 214 6.66 18.56 -1.17
C GLY A 214 6.60 19.87 -1.95
N GLY A 215 5.43 20.49 -2.05
CA GLY A 215 5.22 21.75 -2.76
C GLY A 215 4.80 21.60 -4.24
N ILE A 216 4.71 20.37 -4.75
CA ILE A 216 4.34 20.08 -6.14
C ILE A 216 2.85 19.72 -6.21
N LEU A 217 2.11 20.30 -7.16
CA LEU A 217 0.77 19.82 -7.49
C LEU A 217 0.91 18.51 -8.29
N VAL A 218 0.29 17.44 -7.79
CA VAL A 218 0.33 16.11 -8.43
C VAL A 218 -1.07 15.74 -8.88
N GLU A 219 -1.21 15.44 -10.16
CA GLU A 219 -2.39 14.83 -10.76
C GLU A 219 -2.18 13.31 -10.85
N LEU A 220 -3.24 12.54 -10.56
CA LEU A 220 -3.32 11.14 -10.92
C LEU A 220 -4.39 10.98 -12.00
N GLU A 221 -4.05 10.27 -13.08
CA GLU A 221 -4.95 9.97 -14.21
C GLU A 221 -5.09 8.45 -14.39
N GLU A 222 -6.32 7.94 -14.55
CA GLU A 222 -6.54 6.52 -14.85
C GLU A 222 -6.20 6.19 -16.31
N VAL A 223 -5.62 5.01 -16.58
CA VAL A 223 -5.26 4.58 -17.95
C VAL A 223 -6.28 3.71 -18.65
#